data_AF-A0A9U8EFB0-F1
#
_entry.id   AF-A0A9U8EFB0-F1
#
_cell.length_a   1.000
_cell.length_b   1.000
_cell.length_c   1.000
_cell.angle_alpha   90.00
_cell.angle_beta   90.00
_cell.angle_gamma   90.00
#
_symmetry.space_group_name_H-M   'P 1'
#
loop_
_entity.id
_entity.type
_entity.pdbx_description
1 polymer ?
#
loop_
_entity_poly.entity_id
_entity_poly.type
_entity_poly.pdbx_seq_one_letter_code
_entity_poly.pdbx_strand_id
1 'polypeptide(L)'
;MPHSVELSPFQKEKLQYYFKFLEPNQDGLLETQSIHRVMEKIYKFTGWSPDNHRALQCVEIHQTFFEILFEKSEAECGHHLTASLDDWYEIWSHLIFGCKGMSNFPVWLRLMPKVLFDMIDRNTDEVLTRDELVQFYKEIVGLQVDSAELEQLTNEAYSKMTDNGHYPLTLDSYEQIFANFLLGRTPHGPGKYIFGCFKHEYSPFQLIQPAKDDSS
;
A
#
# COMPACT_ATOMS: atom_id res chain seq x y z
N MET A 1 -4.34 -10.51 19.01
CA MET A 1 -3.42 -11.69 19.14
C MET A 1 -2.43 -11.41 20.28
N PRO A 2 -1.74 -12.37 20.95
CA PRO A 2 -0.94 -12.01 22.14
C PRO A 2 0.39 -11.29 21.85
N HIS A 3 0.79 -11.15 20.57
CA HIS A 3 2.06 -10.53 20.18
C HIS A 3 1.88 -9.54 19.03
N SER A 4 2.36 -8.31 19.25
CA SER A 4 2.40 -7.23 18.27
C SER A 4 3.81 -6.64 18.19
N VAL A 5 4.09 -5.89 17.11
CA VAL A 5 5.31 -5.10 16.96
C VAL A 5 4.98 -3.62 16.87
N GLU A 6 5.81 -2.77 17.47
CA GLU A 6 5.71 -1.34 17.26
C GLU A 6 6.06 -0.97 15.80
N LEU A 7 5.06 -0.45 15.08
CA LEU A 7 5.21 0.04 13.71
C LEU A 7 6.06 1.31 13.71
N SER A 8 7.10 1.35 12.87
CA SER A 8 7.89 2.57 12.70
C SER A 8 7.05 3.70 12.09
N PRO A 9 7.43 4.99 12.26
CA PRO A 9 6.73 6.10 11.61
C PRO A 9 6.56 5.91 10.10
N PHE A 10 7.62 5.42 9.43
CA PHE A 10 7.57 5.14 8.00
C PHE A 10 6.64 3.97 7.65
N GLN A 11 6.54 2.93 8.50
CA GLN A 11 5.56 1.87 8.28
C GLN A 11 4.13 2.40 8.40
N LYS A 12 3.84 3.23 9.42
CA LYS A 12 2.53 3.86 9.57
C LYS A 12 2.17 4.72 8.37
N GLU A 13 3.11 5.53 7.88
CA GLU A 13 2.92 6.35 6.68
C GLU A 13 2.50 5.50 5.47
N LYS A 14 3.28 4.46 5.14
CA LYS A 14 2.95 3.52 4.05
C LYS A 14 1.56 2.89 4.21
N LEU A 15 1.26 2.41 5.41
CA LEU A 15 -0.02 1.78 5.73
C LEU A 15 -1.18 2.77 5.65
N GLN A 16 -0.96 4.05 5.98
CA GLN A 16 -1.97 5.10 5.82
C GLN A 16 -2.34 5.33 4.36
N TYR A 17 -1.36 5.30 3.46
CA TYR A 17 -1.64 5.40 2.02
C TYR A 17 -2.44 4.21 1.52
N TYR A 18 -2.12 3.00 2.00
CA TYR A 18 -2.91 1.82 1.68
C TYR A 18 -4.33 1.92 2.26
N PHE A 19 -4.49 2.43 3.47
CA PHE A 19 -5.80 2.69 4.06
C PHE A 19 -6.62 3.66 3.21
N LYS A 20 -6.03 4.77 2.75
CA LYS A 20 -6.69 5.74 1.86
C LYS A 20 -7.08 5.15 0.51
N PHE A 21 -6.22 4.29 -0.05
CA PHE A 21 -6.51 3.58 -1.31
C PHE A 21 -7.79 2.73 -1.22
N LEU A 22 -8.13 2.25 -0.03
CA LEU A 22 -9.33 1.45 0.24
C LEU A 22 -10.61 2.30 0.43
N GLU A 23 -10.56 3.60 0.11
CA GLU A 23 -11.71 4.51 0.07
C GLU A 23 -12.51 4.57 1.39
N PRO A 24 -11.89 5.01 2.50
CA PRO A 24 -12.62 5.28 3.75
C PRO A 24 -13.69 6.36 3.54
N ASN A 25 -14.71 6.35 4.39
CA ASN A 25 -15.79 7.32 4.34
C ASN A 25 -15.33 8.72 4.83
N GLN A 26 -16.27 9.66 4.89
CA GLN A 26 -15.98 11.06 5.30
C GLN A 26 -15.49 11.18 6.75
N ASP A 27 -15.82 10.19 7.59
CA ASP A 27 -15.38 10.10 8.99
C ASP A 27 -14.03 9.38 9.13
N GLY A 28 -13.42 8.98 8.01
CA GLY A 28 -12.13 8.28 8.00
C GLY A 28 -12.22 6.80 8.39
N LEU A 29 -13.40 6.19 8.23
CA LEU A 29 -13.63 4.78 8.54
C LEU A 29 -13.74 3.93 7.27
N LEU A 30 -13.11 2.77 7.28
CA LEU A 30 -13.43 1.70 6.35
C LEU A 30 -14.72 1.02 6.81
N GLU A 31 -15.65 0.84 5.88
CA GLU A 31 -16.99 0.29 6.10
C GLU A 31 -17.37 -0.63 4.94
N THR A 32 -18.47 -1.38 5.03
CA THR A 32 -18.92 -2.26 3.93
C THR A 32 -19.01 -1.53 2.58
N GLN A 33 -19.45 -0.26 2.58
CA GLN A 33 -19.54 0.56 1.37
C GLN A 33 -18.18 0.96 0.78
N SER A 34 -17.09 0.92 1.57
CA SER A 34 -15.72 1.13 1.06
C SER A 34 -15.36 0.10 -0.02
N ILE A 35 -15.78 -1.16 0.14
CA ILE A 35 -15.57 -2.21 -0.86
C ILE A 35 -16.22 -1.81 -2.18
N HIS A 36 -17.46 -1.32 -2.13
CA HIS A 36 -18.16 -0.89 -3.34
C HIS A 36 -17.48 0.30 -4.01
N ARG A 37 -17.01 1.29 -3.22
CA ARG A 37 -16.30 2.46 -3.75
C ARG A 37 -14.98 2.08 -4.42
N VAL A 38 -14.16 1.25 -3.77
CA VAL A 38 -12.88 0.81 -4.35
C VAL A 38 -13.12 -0.04 -5.60
N MET A 39 -14.09 -0.96 -5.59
CA MET A 39 -14.40 -1.77 -6.77
C MET A 39 -14.95 -0.95 -7.93
N GLU A 40 -15.81 0.04 -7.68
CA GLU A 40 -16.29 0.95 -8.72
C GLU A 40 -15.12 1.72 -9.36
N LYS A 41 -14.17 2.19 -8.55
CA LYS A 41 -12.95 2.85 -9.02
C LYS A 41 -12.09 1.90 -9.87
N ILE A 42 -11.91 0.66 -9.42
CA ILE A 42 -11.16 -0.37 -10.15
C ILE A 42 -11.82 -0.68 -11.50
N TYR A 43 -13.14 -0.85 -11.55
CA TYR A 43 -13.84 -1.10 -12.83
C TYR A 43 -13.75 0.07 -13.79
N LYS A 44 -13.90 1.30 -13.30
CA LYS A 44 -13.72 2.50 -14.13
C LYS A 44 -12.32 2.58 -14.71
N PHE A 45 -11.30 2.29 -13.90
CA PHE A 45 -9.93 2.29 -14.35
C PHE A 45 -9.68 1.17 -15.35
N THR A 46 -9.87 -0.10 -14.93
CA THR A 46 -9.52 -1.30 -15.70
C THR A 46 -10.37 -1.52 -16.95
N GLY A 47 -11.62 -1.06 -16.94
CA GLY A 47 -12.62 -1.40 -17.96
C GLY A 47 -13.06 -2.86 -17.90
N TRP A 48 -12.76 -3.58 -16.81
CA TRP A 48 -13.17 -4.98 -16.68
C TRP A 48 -14.70 -5.11 -16.57
N SER A 49 -15.23 -6.12 -17.25
CA SER A 49 -16.60 -6.61 -17.01
C SER A 49 -16.68 -7.30 -15.64
N PRO A 50 -17.81 -7.24 -14.93
CA PRO A 50 -18.05 -8.03 -13.72
C PRO A 50 -17.83 -9.54 -13.90
N ASP A 51 -18.02 -10.07 -15.11
CA ASP A 51 -17.82 -11.50 -15.42
C ASP A 51 -16.36 -11.83 -15.79
N ASN A 52 -15.47 -10.84 -15.84
CA ASN A 52 -14.06 -11.06 -16.12
C ASN A 52 -13.39 -11.81 -14.95
N HIS A 53 -12.57 -12.82 -15.23
CA HIS A 53 -11.92 -13.61 -14.19
C HIS A 53 -11.04 -12.76 -13.24
N ARG A 54 -10.37 -11.72 -13.76
CA ARG A 54 -9.54 -10.78 -12.96
C ARG A 54 -10.41 -9.91 -12.06
N ALA A 55 -11.57 -9.47 -12.57
CA ALA A 55 -12.56 -8.73 -11.79
C ALA A 55 -13.10 -9.57 -10.63
N LEU A 56 -13.54 -10.81 -10.91
CA LEU A 56 -14.04 -11.74 -9.89
C LEU A 56 -12.98 -12.00 -8.81
N GLN A 57 -11.75 -12.33 -9.22
CA GLN A 57 -10.64 -12.53 -8.29
C GLN A 57 -10.34 -11.28 -7.45
N CYS A 58 -10.36 -10.10 -8.07
CA CYS A 58 -10.16 -8.82 -7.37
C CYS A 58 -11.24 -8.58 -6.31
N VAL A 59 -12.52 -8.82 -6.64
CA VAL A 59 -13.64 -8.70 -5.70
C VAL A 59 -13.48 -9.67 -4.53
N GLU A 60 -13.24 -10.96 -4.81
CA GLU A 60 -13.11 -12.00 -3.77
C GLU A 60 -11.98 -11.69 -2.78
N ILE A 61 -10.84 -11.22 -3.28
CA ILE A 61 -9.69 -10.86 -2.44
C ILE A 61 -10.01 -9.64 -1.57
N HIS A 62 -10.62 -8.59 -2.13
CA HIS A 62 -11.00 -7.42 -1.34
C HIS A 62 -12.10 -7.75 -0.33
N GLN A 63 -13.10 -8.55 -0.67
CA GLN A 63 -14.13 -9.01 0.26
C GLN A 63 -13.52 -9.78 1.44
N THR A 64 -12.71 -10.79 1.14
CA THR A 64 -12.00 -11.58 2.16
C THR A 64 -11.16 -10.70 3.07
N PHE A 65 -10.48 -9.71 2.49
CA PHE A 65 -9.66 -8.76 3.24
C PHE A 65 -10.50 -7.91 4.20
N PHE A 66 -11.61 -7.32 3.72
CA PHE A 66 -12.49 -6.49 4.55
C PHE A 66 -13.22 -7.30 5.62
N GLU A 67 -13.65 -8.52 5.32
CA GLU A 67 -14.24 -9.44 6.30
C GLU A 67 -13.27 -9.67 7.46
N ILE A 68 -12.03 -10.06 7.17
CA ILE A 68 -11.00 -10.28 8.19
C ILE A 68 -10.66 -8.99 8.94
N LEU A 69 -10.61 -7.86 8.24
CA LEU A 69 -10.38 -6.55 8.85
C LEU A 69 -11.47 -6.23 9.88
N PHE A 70 -12.74 -6.42 9.54
CA PHE A 70 -13.86 -6.13 10.43
C PHE A 70 -13.97 -7.13 11.57
N GLU A 71 -13.77 -8.42 11.34
CA GLU A 71 -13.71 -9.43 12.41
C GLU A 71 -12.65 -9.07 13.44
N LYS A 72 -11.48 -8.61 12.98
CA LYS A 72 -10.38 -8.19 13.86
C LYS A 72 -10.67 -6.89 14.57
N SER A 73 -11.21 -5.90 13.86
CA SER A 73 -11.60 -4.61 14.43
C SER A 73 -12.64 -4.80 15.54
N GLU A 74 -13.61 -5.69 15.35
CA GLU A 74 -14.60 -6.03 16.36
C GLU A 74 -13.97 -6.76 17.56
N ALA A 75 -13.13 -7.77 17.29
CA ALA A 75 -12.51 -8.58 18.35
C ALA A 75 -11.49 -7.83 19.20
N GLU A 76 -10.72 -6.91 18.60
CA GLU A 76 -9.58 -6.23 19.23
C GLU A 76 -9.94 -4.81 19.70
N CYS A 77 -10.86 -4.13 19.00
CA CYS A 77 -11.18 -2.72 19.22
C CYS A 77 -12.67 -2.47 19.54
N GLY A 78 -13.54 -3.46 19.36
CA GLY A 78 -14.98 -3.35 19.63
C GLY A 78 -15.77 -2.60 18.56
N HIS A 79 -15.19 -2.33 17.40
CA HIS A 79 -15.87 -1.66 16.29
C HIS A 79 -16.50 -2.68 15.34
N HIS A 80 -17.83 -2.70 15.28
CA HIS A 80 -18.57 -3.65 14.45
C HIS A 80 -18.67 -3.15 13.00
N LEU A 81 -18.29 -4.01 12.04
CA LEU A 81 -18.33 -3.77 10.58
C LEU A 81 -17.64 -2.49 10.10
N THR A 82 -16.77 -1.91 10.93
CA THR A 82 -16.01 -0.72 10.62
C THR A 82 -14.59 -0.83 11.15
N ALA A 83 -13.66 -0.12 10.53
CA ALA A 83 -12.28 -0.02 10.98
C ALA A 83 -11.76 1.40 10.76
N SER A 84 -11.28 2.02 11.82
CA SER A 84 -10.56 3.30 11.79
C SER A 84 -9.10 3.10 11.36
N LEU A 85 -8.38 4.21 11.18
CA LEU A 85 -6.94 4.18 10.91
C LEU A 85 -6.12 3.62 12.09
N ASP A 86 -6.60 3.81 13.32
CA ASP A 86 -5.92 3.26 14.51
C ASP A 86 -6.13 1.74 14.60
N ASP A 87 -7.35 1.25 14.32
CA ASP A 87 -7.64 -0.20 14.24
C ASP A 87 -6.79 -0.85 13.13
N TRP A 88 -6.65 -0.15 12.00
CA TRP A 88 -5.78 -0.56 10.91
C TRP A 88 -4.34 -0.74 11.36
N TYR A 89 -3.76 0.24 12.07
CA TYR A 89 -2.41 0.12 12.59
C TYR A 89 -2.29 -1.02 13.61
N GLU A 90 -3.27 -1.22 14.48
CA GLU A 90 -3.26 -2.29 15.46
C GLU A 90 -3.28 -3.67 14.77
N ILE A 91 -4.09 -3.84 13.73
CA ILE A 91 -4.14 -5.09 12.97
C ILE A 91 -2.80 -5.36 12.25
N TRP A 92 -2.21 -4.34 11.64
CA TRP A 92 -0.90 -4.47 10.98
C TRP A 92 0.25 -4.73 11.96
N SER A 93 0.17 -4.18 13.18
CA SER A 93 1.14 -4.43 14.25
C SER A 93 1.21 -5.93 14.60
N HIS A 94 0.06 -6.62 14.55
CA HIS A 94 -0.03 -8.06 14.74
C HIS A 94 0.33 -8.86 13.48
N LEU A 95 -0.12 -8.41 12.30
CA LEU A 95 0.13 -9.13 11.04
C LEU A 95 1.60 -9.15 10.65
N ILE A 96 2.36 -8.09 10.93
CA ILE A 96 3.79 -8.00 10.58
C ILE A 96 4.68 -8.71 11.62
N PHE A 97 4.15 -8.98 12.82
CA PHE A 97 4.93 -9.59 13.89
C PHE A 97 5.55 -10.93 13.45
N GLY A 98 6.88 -11.01 13.44
CA GLY A 98 7.62 -12.21 13.07
C GLY A 98 7.68 -12.52 11.56
N CYS A 99 7.07 -11.69 10.71
CA CYS A 99 7.14 -11.87 9.26
C CYS A 99 8.52 -11.52 8.71
N LYS A 100 9.07 -12.40 7.89
CA LYS A 100 10.36 -12.23 7.18
C LYS A 100 10.19 -12.13 5.66
N GLY A 101 8.98 -12.36 5.16
CA GLY A 101 8.66 -12.26 3.74
C GLY A 101 7.18 -12.52 3.47
N MET A 102 6.80 -12.50 2.19
CA MET A 102 5.40 -12.64 1.77
C MET A 102 4.78 -13.97 2.21
N SER A 103 5.57 -15.05 2.29
CA SER A 103 5.10 -16.38 2.68
C SER A 103 4.53 -16.46 4.10
N ASN A 104 4.83 -15.49 4.97
CA ASN A 104 4.29 -15.42 6.33
C ASN A 104 2.89 -14.79 6.38
N PHE A 105 2.43 -14.13 5.32
CA PHE A 105 1.14 -13.45 5.31
C PHE A 105 -0.02 -14.39 4.93
N PRO A 106 -1.26 -14.04 5.35
CA PRO A 106 -2.47 -14.71 4.89
C PRO A 106 -2.57 -14.80 3.37
N VAL A 107 -3.29 -15.81 2.87
CA VAL A 107 -3.42 -16.08 1.43
C VAL A 107 -3.90 -14.86 0.65
N TRP A 108 -4.94 -14.16 1.13
CA TRP A 108 -5.49 -12.98 0.45
C TRP A 108 -4.41 -11.90 0.26
N LEU A 109 -3.57 -11.65 1.26
CA LEU A 109 -2.53 -10.62 1.20
C LEU A 109 -1.38 -11.04 0.29
N ARG A 110 -1.13 -12.35 0.16
CA ARG A 110 -0.19 -12.89 -0.83
C ARG A 110 -0.69 -12.75 -2.27
N LEU A 111 -2.01 -12.64 -2.48
CA LEU A 111 -2.60 -12.46 -3.80
C LEU A 111 -2.76 -10.97 -4.19
N MET A 112 -2.74 -10.05 -3.22
CA MET A 112 -2.84 -8.61 -3.46
C MET A 112 -1.82 -8.04 -4.47
N PRO A 113 -0.52 -8.42 -4.46
CA PRO A 113 0.43 -7.92 -5.44
C PRO A 113 0.01 -8.25 -6.88
N LYS A 114 -0.48 -9.48 -7.10
CA LYS A 114 -0.99 -9.91 -8.40
C LYS A 114 -2.22 -9.13 -8.83
N VAL A 115 -3.17 -8.89 -7.92
CA VAL A 115 -4.35 -8.08 -8.23
C VAL A 115 -3.95 -6.67 -8.67
N LEU A 116 -3.05 -6.02 -7.92
CA LEU A 116 -2.56 -4.69 -8.27
C LEU A 116 -1.79 -4.72 -9.60
N PHE A 117 -0.94 -5.72 -9.82
CA PHE A 117 -0.20 -5.89 -11.06
C PHE A 117 -1.15 -6.01 -12.26
N ASP A 118 -2.14 -6.91 -12.19
CA ASP A 118 -3.11 -7.15 -13.25
C ASP A 118 -3.97 -5.91 -13.54
N MET A 119 -4.19 -5.05 -12.54
CA MET A 119 -4.86 -3.75 -12.74
C MET A 119 -3.99 -2.78 -13.54
N ILE A 120 -2.68 -2.75 -13.29
CA ILE A 120 -1.72 -1.82 -13.91
C ILE A 120 -1.32 -2.30 -15.31
N ASP A 121 -1.14 -3.60 -15.50
CA ASP A 121 -0.77 -4.24 -16.78
C ASP A 121 -1.95 -4.20 -17.76
N ARG A 122 -2.02 -3.11 -18.52
CA ARG A 122 -3.14 -2.78 -19.42
C ARG A 122 -3.07 -3.55 -20.72
N ASN A 123 -1.86 -3.77 -21.23
CA ASN A 123 -1.63 -4.44 -22.49
C ASN A 123 -1.49 -5.96 -22.33
N THR A 124 -1.42 -6.45 -21.08
CA THR A 124 -1.32 -7.87 -20.72
C THR A 124 -0.04 -8.54 -21.21
N ASP A 125 1.05 -7.78 -21.25
CA ASP A 125 2.37 -8.26 -21.69
C ASP A 125 3.25 -8.78 -20.54
N GLU A 126 2.71 -8.80 -19.31
CA GLU A 126 3.37 -9.26 -18.09
C GLU A 126 4.58 -8.40 -17.67
N VAL A 127 4.72 -7.18 -18.21
CA VAL A 127 5.79 -6.23 -17.88
C VAL A 127 5.23 -4.82 -17.73
N LEU A 128 5.19 -4.31 -16.49
CA LEU A 128 4.72 -2.95 -16.26
C LEU A 128 5.66 -1.93 -16.90
N THR A 129 5.08 -1.02 -17.64
CA THR A 129 5.76 0.11 -18.25
C THR A 129 5.62 1.37 -17.37
N ARG A 130 6.47 2.35 -17.66
CA ARG A 130 6.39 3.67 -17.04
C ARG A 130 5.02 4.33 -17.28
N ASP A 131 4.50 4.26 -18.50
CA ASP A 131 3.26 4.95 -18.87
C ASP A 131 2.03 4.33 -18.18
N GLU A 132 2.05 3.01 -17.94
CA GLU A 132 1.04 2.34 -17.11
C GLU A 132 1.10 2.79 -15.64
N LEU A 133 2.31 2.99 -15.08
CA LEU A 133 2.45 3.58 -13.75
C LEU A 133 1.93 5.02 -13.70
N VAL A 134 2.15 5.83 -14.76
CA VAL A 134 1.61 7.20 -14.82
C VAL A 134 0.08 7.16 -14.74
N GLN A 135 -0.56 6.30 -15.53
CA GLN A 135 -2.02 6.14 -15.53
C GLN A 135 -2.52 5.65 -14.17
N PHE A 136 -1.86 4.65 -13.58
CA PHE A 136 -2.20 4.13 -12.28
C PHE A 136 -2.11 5.18 -11.16
N TYR A 137 -1.01 5.95 -11.10
CA TYR A 137 -0.84 7.00 -10.09
C TYR A 137 -1.86 8.14 -10.26
N LYS A 138 -2.21 8.47 -11.50
CA LYS A 138 -3.18 9.53 -11.80
C LYS A 138 -4.61 9.11 -11.48
N GLU A 139 -5.03 7.94 -11.93
CA GLU A 139 -6.45 7.57 -11.97
C GLU A 139 -6.87 6.67 -10.80
N ILE A 140 -5.99 5.77 -10.36
CA ILE A 140 -6.27 4.85 -9.25
C ILE A 140 -5.74 5.35 -7.92
N VAL A 141 -4.49 5.83 -7.87
CA VAL A 141 -4.01 6.45 -6.63
C VAL A 141 -4.66 7.81 -6.43
N GLY A 142 -4.89 8.55 -7.53
CA GLY A 142 -5.56 9.86 -7.48
C GLY A 142 -4.65 10.98 -7.01
N LEU A 143 -3.35 10.93 -7.33
CA LEU A 143 -2.40 11.98 -6.94
C LEU A 143 -2.83 13.35 -7.50
N GLN A 144 -3.03 14.31 -6.60
CA GLN A 144 -3.40 15.68 -6.93
C GLN A 144 -2.15 16.55 -7.14
N VAL A 145 -1.36 16.20 -8.14
CA VAL A 145 -0.15 16.91 -8.54
C VAL A 145 -0.28 17.37 -9.99
N ASP A 146 0.50 18.39 -10.38
CA ASP A 146 0.51 18.81 -11.79
C ASP A 146 1.18 17.74 -12.69
N SER A 147 1.00 17.89 -14.00
CA SER A 147 1.52 16.91 -14.96
C SER A 147 3.04 16.80 -14.92
N ALA A 148 3.78 17.87 -14.62
CA ALA A 148 5.24 17.83 -14.60
C ALA A 148 5.76 17.09 -13.36
N GLU A 149 5.15 17.35 -12.19
CA GLU A 149 5.46 16.64 -10.95
C GLU A 149 5.10 15.15 -11.05
N LEU A 150 3.96 14.80 -11.67
CA LEU A 150 3.58 13.40 -11.92
C LEU A 150 4.61 12.67 -12.78
N GLU A 151 5.06 13.30 -13.87
CA GLU A 151 6.05 12.74 -14.79
C GLU A 151 7.40 12.54 -14.11
N GLN A 152 7.84 13.51 -13.30
CA GLN A 152 9.08 13.41 -12.53
C GLN A 152 9.02 12.31 -11.47
N LEU A 153 7.93 12.26 -10.69
CA LEU A 153 7.70 11.24 -9.67
C LEU A 153 7.67 9.84 -10.29
N THR A 154 6.99 9.69 -11.42
CA THR A 154 6.87 8.38 -12.08
C THR A 154 8.19 7.96 -12.73
N ASN A 155 8.98 8.90 -13.26
CA ASN A 155 10.34 8.63 -13.72
C ASN A 155 11.22 8.07 -12.59
N GLU A 156 11.20 8.73 -11.43
CA GLU A 156 11.95 8.29 -10.27
C GLU A 156 11.46 6.91 -9.78
N ALA A 157 10.14 6.73 -9.67
CA ALA A 157 9.53 5.47 -9.28
C ALA A 157 9.95 4.32 -10.20
N TYR A 158 9.76 4.49 -11.51
CA TYR A 158 10.08 3.46 -12.50
C TYR A 158 11.57 3.13 -12.49
N SER A 159 12.45 4.14 -12.45
CA SER A 159 13.89 3.94 -12.28
C SER A 159 14.22 3.15 -11.02
N LYS A 160 13.60 3.46 -9.87
CA LYS A 160 13.89 2.74 -8.62
C LYS A 160 13.34 1.31 -8.60
N MET A 161 12.17 1.09 -9.21
CA MET A 161 11.56 -0.24 -9.29
C MET A 161 12.29 -1.17 -10.27
N THR A 162 12.91 -0.61 -11.31
CA THR A 162 13.63 -1.39 -12.36
C THR A 162 15.15 -1.40 -12.19
N ASP A 163 15.66 -0.82 -11.10
CA ASP A 163 17.08 -0.50 -10.92
C ASP A 163 17.67 0.18 -12.16
N ASN A 164 17.15 1.34 -12.55
CA ASN A 164 17.54 2.09 -13.75
C ASN A 164 17.40 1.30 -15.06
N GLY A 165 16.42 0.39 -15.14
CA GLY A 165 16.17 -0.45 -16.30
C GLY A 165 17.04 -1.69 -16.41
N HIS A 166 17.86 -2.02 -15.39
CA HIS A 166 18.62 -3.28 -15.38
C HIS A 166 17.69 -4.51 -15.27
N TYR A 167 16.52 -4.36 -14.63
CA TYR A 167 15.54 -5.42 -14.47
C TYR A 167 14.14 -4.96 -14.91
N PRO A 168 13.43 -5.76 -15.73
CA PRO A 168 12.05 -5.44 -16.12
C PRO A 168 11.11 -5.55 -14.93
N LEU A 169 10.06 -4.71 -14.91
CA LEU A 169 9.05 -4.68 -13.84
C LEU A 169 7.98 -5.76 -14.06
N THR A 170 8.39 -7.02 -13.95
CA THR A 170 7.53 -8.22 -14.00
C THR A 170 6.78 -8.45 -12.68
N LEU A 171 5.80 -9.36 -12.67
CA LEU A 171 5.08 -9.74 -11.46
C LEU A 171 6.03 -10.18 -10.33
N ASP A 172 7.03 -11.01 -10.62
CA ASP A 172 8.00 -11.48 -9.61
C ASP A 172 8.75 -10.32 -8.94
N SER A 173 9.20 -9.34 -9.74
CA SER A 173 9.86 -8.15 -9.21
C SER A 173 8.88 -7.25 -8.42
N TYR A 174 7.65 -7.13 -8.89
CA TYR A 174 6.60 -6.35 -8.25
C TYR A 174 6.20 -6.94 -6.88
N GLU A 175 6.15 -8.27 -6.76
CA GLU A 175 5.92 -8.96 -5.48
C GLU A 175 7.02 -8.65 -4.44
N GLN A 176 8.28 -8.58 -4.86
CA GLN A 176 9.38 -8.20 -3.96
C GLN A 176 9.28 -6.74 -3.53
N ILE A 177 8.90 -5.84 -4.45
CA ILE A 177 8.64 -4.43 -4.14
C ILE A 177 7.47 -4.30 -3.16
N PHE A 178 6.42 -5.12 -3.32
CA PHE A 178 5.29 -5.17 -2.39
C PHE A 178 5.67 -5.72 -1.01
N ALA A 179 6.52 -6.74 -0.96
CA ALA A 179 7.09 -7.21 0.30
C ALA A 179 7.89 -6.09 1.01
N ASN A 180 8.67 -5.32 0.24
CA ASN A 180 9.38 -4.15 0.76
C ASN A 180 8.43 -3.04 1.25
N PHE A 181 7.30 -2.84 0.55
CA PHE A 181 6.25 -1.93 0.99
C PHE A 181 5.62 -2.35 2.33
N LEU A 182 5.40 -3.64 2.58
CA LEU A 182 4.84 -4.08 3.87
C LEU A 182 5.89 -4.08 5.00
N LEU A 183 7.07 -4.65 4.73
CA LEU A 183 8.04 -4.97 5.78
C LEU A 183 9.14 -3.92 5.96
N GLY A 184 9.41 -3.11 4.94
CA GLY A 184 10.49 -2.12 4.97
C GLY A 184 10.29 -1.10 6.10
N ARG A 185 11.31 -0.85 6.91
CA ARG A 185 11.21 0.13 8.02
C ARG A 185 11.82 1.49 7.68
N THR A 186 12.46 1.61 6.51
CA THR A 186 13.22 2.79 6.07
C THR A 186 12.81 3.24 4.66
N PRO A 187 12.93 4.54 4.32
CA PRO A 187 12.47 5.13 3.06
C PRO A 187 13.36 4.88 1.83
N HIS A 188 14.37 3.99 1.94
CA HIS A 188 15.33 3.76 0.85
C HIS A 188 14.89 2.69 -0.15
N GLY A 189 13.91 1.86 0.21
CA GLY A 189 13.44 0.76 -0.64
C GLY A 189 12.43 1.21 -1.71
N PRO A 190 12.33 0.47 -2.83
CA PRO A 190 11.42 0.79 -3.94
C PRO A 190 9.94 0.61 -3.57
N GLY A 191 9.63 -0.10 -2.48
CA GLY A 191 8.25 -0.30 -2.01
C GLY A 191 7.51 1.01 -1.72
N LYS A 192 8.23 2.11 -1.45
CA LYS A 192 7.62 3.42 -1.22
C LYS A 192 6.88 4.00 -2.43
N TYR A 193 7.06 3.43 -3.61
CA TYR A 193 6.45 3.93 -4.84
C TYR A 193 5.16 3.20 -5.23
N ILE A 194 4.79 2.09 -4.57
CA ILE A 194 3.63 1.26 -4.99
C ILE A 194 2.34 2.06 -5.13
N PHE A 195 2.08 3.03 -4.26
CA PHE A 195 0.89 3.87 -4.30
C PHE A 195 1.22 5.33 -4.59
N GLY A 196 2.24 5.60 -5.42
CA GLY A 196 2.73 6.95 -5.68
C GLY A 196 3.57 7.46 -4.51
N CYS A 197 4.77 7.97 -4.80
CA CYS A 197 5.81 8.30 -3.82
C CYS A 197 5.28 9.02 -2.56
N PHE A 198 5.65 8.51 -1.39
CA PHE A 198 5.43 9.17 -0.11
C PHE A 198 6.48 10.27 0.08
N LYS A 199 6.05 11.54 0.20
CA LYS A 199 6.94 12.63 0.62
C LYS A 199 7.26 12.43 2.11
N HIS A 200 8.21 11.55 2.41
CA HIS A 200 8.75 11.44 3.74
C HIS A 200 9.61 12.68 4.00
N GLU A 201 9.08 13.65 4.72
CA GLU A 201 9.86 14.80 5.18
C GLU A 201 10.89 14.31 6.20
N TYR A 202 12.15 14.23 5.78
CA TYR A 202 13.25 14.03 6.71
C TYR A 202 13.30 15.23 7.67
N SER A 203 12.96 15.01 8.94
CA SER A 203 13.47 15.90 9.98
C SER A 203 14.97 15.65 10.08
N PRO A 204 15.84 16.65 9.81
CA PRO A 204 17.28 16.47 9.97
C PRO A 204 17.59 16.04 11.40
N PHE A 205 18.49 15.08 11.56
CA PHE A 205 18.99 14.65 12.86
C PHE A 205 19.38 15.88 13.70
N GLN A 206 18.65 16.14 14.78
CA GLN A 206 19.11 17.10 15.78
C GLN A 206 20.21 16.40 16.58
N LEU A 207 21.45 16.84 16.39
CA LEU A 207 22.53 16.53 17.31
C LEU A 207 22.08 16.98 18.71
N ILE A 208 21.86 16.02 19.61
CA ILE A 208 21.66 16.30 21.03
C ILE A 208 22.93 17.01 21.49
N GLN A 209 22.83 18.30 21.81
CA GLN A 209 23.95 19.02 22.41
C GLN A 209 24.33 18.30 23.71
N PRO A 210 25.62 18.08 24.00
CA PRO A 210 26.02 17.54 25.28
C PRO A 210 25.49 18.44 26.40
N ALA A 211 25.07 17.81 27.50
CA ALA A 211 24.57 18.52 28.67
C ALA A 211 25.53 19.65 29.05
N LYS A 212 24.99 20.84 29.35
CA LYS A 212 25.78 21.94 29.89
C LYS A 212 26.47 21.42 31.15
N ASP A 213 27.80 21.48 31.16
CA ASP A 213 28.57 21.27 32.38
C ASP A 213 28.09 22.31 33.40
N ASP A 214 27.49 21.84 34.49
CA ASP A 214 27.27 22.62 35.69
C ASP A 214 28.65 22.88 36.33
N SER A 215 29.37 23.86 35.80
CA SER A 215 30.61 24.35 36.38
C SER A 215 30.39 25.69 37.07
N SER A 216 30.15 25.57 38.38
CA SER A 216 30.50 26.46 39.52
C SER A 216 29.95 27.89 39.58
#